data_AF-A0A7W0ZEM4-F1
#
_entry.id   AF-A0A7W0ZEM4-F1
#
_cell.length_a   1.000
_cell.length_b   1.000
_cell.length_c   1.000
_cell.angle_alpha   90.00
_cell.angle_beta   90.00
_cell.angle_gamma   90.00
#
_symmetry.space_group_name_H-M   'P 1'
#
loop_
_entity.id
_entity.type
_entity.pdbx_description
1 polymer ?
#
loop_
_entity_poly.entity_id
_entity_poly.type
_entity_poly.pdbx_seq_one_letter_code
_entity_poly.pdbx_strand_id
1 'polypeptide(L)'
;MKLAKIPAWLRWSLYAAVGVLVLTTVQRFDDTDSLTAAGSSQSMLRWAVPILLAGLGGLFAERAGIVNIGLEGMMILGTWFGAWGAVVYGPWWGVVLAVAAGAMG
;
A
#
# COMPACT_ATOMS: atom_id res chain seq x y z
N MET A 1 -36.72 -12.24 -1.62
CA MET A 1 -36.41 -11.63 -2.93
C MET A 1 -36.87 -10.16 -3.00
N LYS A 2 -36.22 -9.22 -2.27
CA LYS A 2 -36.48 -7.76 -2.36
C LYS A 2 -35.23 -6.87 -2.17
N LEU A 3 -34.01 -7.42 -2.24
CA LEU A 3 -32.77 -6.64 -2.11
C LEU A 3 -32.50 -5.73 -3.34
N ALA A 4 -33.10 -6.02 -4.50
CA ALA A 4 -32.88 -5.28 -5.73
C ALA A 4 -33.59 -3.91 -5.79
N LYS A 5 -34.58 -3.64 -4.92
CA LYS A 5 -35.32 -2.36 -4.87
C LYS A 5 -34.65 -1.30 -3.99
N ILE A 6 -33.55 -1.66 -3.33
CA ILE A 6 -32.85 -0.81 -2.38
C ILE A 6 -31.79 -0.02 -3.17
N PRO A 7 -31.63 1.30 -2.95
CA PRO A 7 -30.61 2.08 -3.64
C PRO A 7 -29.21 1.51 -3.41
N ALA A 8 -28.34 1.61 -4.42
CA ALA A 8 -27.03 0.95 -4.42
C ALA A 8 -26.18 1.31 -3.19
N TRP A 9 -26.16 2.58 -2.79
CA TRP A 9 -25.41 3.04 -1.62
C TRP A 9 -25.80 2.27 -0.35
N LEU A 10 -27.11 2.09 -0.13
CA LEU A 10 -27.63 1.40 1.05
C LEU A 10 -27.37 -0.10 1.00
N ARG A 11 -27.38 -0.72 -0.19
CA ARG A 11 -27.00 -2.14 -0.37
C ARG A 11 -25.53 -2.37 -0.03
N TRP A 12 -24.64 -1.53 -0.55
CA TRP A 12 -23.20 -1.62 -0.27
C TRP A 12 -22.90 -1.39 1.21
N SER A 13 -23.56 -0.41 1.84
CA SER A 13 -23.46 -0.20 3.28
C SER A 13 -23.96 -1.40 4.08
N LEU A 14 -25.05 -2.04 3.65
CA LEU A 14 -25.58 -3.24 4.31
C LEU A 14 -24.62 -4.43 4.20
N TYR A 15 -24.07 -4.68 3.01
CA TYR A 15 -23.08 -5.74 2.80
C TYR A 15 -21.81 -5.51 3.61
N ALA A 16 -21.32 -4.26 3.66
CA ALA A 16 -20.17 -3.89 4.48
C ALA A 16 -20.47 -4.10 5.97
N ALA A 17 -21.64 -3.68 6.46
CA ALA A 17 -22.03 -3.85 7.86
C ALA A 17 -22.13 -5.33 8.25
N VAL A 18 -22.74 -6.16 7.40
CA VAL A 18 -22.81 -7.62 7.62
C VAL A 18 -21.40 -8.22 7.62
N GLY A 19 -20.54 -7.83 6.67
CA GLY A 19 -19.16 -8.30 6.62
C GLY A 19 -18.37 -7.93 7.89
N VAL A 20 -18.47 -6.69 8.35
CA VAL A 20 -17.83 -6.24 9.59
C VAL A 20 -18.34 -7.03 10.79
N LEU A 21 -19.66 -7.22 10.93
CA LEU A 21 -20.24 -7.99 12.02
C LEU A 21 -19.74 -9.45 12.05
N VAL A 22 -19.65 -10.08 10.88
CA VAL A 22 -19.09 -11.45 10.76
C VAL A 22 -17.63 -11.46 11.19
N LEU A 23 -16.80 -10.55 10.67
CA LEU A 23 -15.39 -10.45 11.01
C LEU A 23 -15.18 -10.17 12.50
N THR A 24 -15.96 -9.27 13.11
CA THR A 24 -15.89 -8.96 14.54
C THR A 24 -16.30 -10.17 15.40
N THR A 25 -17.23 -10.98 14.90
CA THR A 25 -17.66 -12.20 15.60
C THR A 25 -16.56 -13.27 15.54
N VAL A 26 -15.95 -13.49 14.38
CA VAL A 26 -14.83 -14.43 14.21
C VAL A 26 -13.62 -14.03 15.07
N GLN A 27 -13.27 -12.75 15.11
CA GLN A 27 -12.19 -12.22 15.96
C GLN A 27 -12.42 -12.44 17.46
N ARG A 28 -13.64 -12.69 17.92
CA ARG A 28 -13.87 -13.05 19.33
C ARG A 28 -13.59 -14.50 19.66
N PHE A 29 -13.62 -15.36 18.65
CA PHE A 29 -13.37 -16.79 18.81
C PHE A 29 -11.89 -17.14 18.59
N ASP A 30 -11.16 -16.32 17.84
CA ASP A 30 -9.73 -16.45 17.59
C ASP A 30 -8.98 -15.25 18.17
N ASP A 31 -7.92 -15.44 18.97
CA ASP A 31 -7.06 -14.37 19.58
C ASP A 31 -6.25 -13.56 18.54
N THR A 32 -6.93 -13.01 17.54
CA THR A 32 -6.34 -12.39 16.34
C THR A 32 -6.62 -10.88 16.28
N ASP A 33 -6.91 -10.26 17.43
CA ASP A 33 -7.11 -8.82 17.58
C ASP A 33 -5.94 -7.99 17.03
N SER A 34 -4.74 -8.59 16.96
CA SER A 34 -3.55 -7.98 16.36
C SER A 34 -3.67 -7.72 14.86
N LEU A 35 -4.50 -8.45 14.12
CA LEU A 35 -4.67 -8.28 12.66
C LEU A 35 -5.49 -7.04 12.30
N THR A 36 -6.42 -6.63 13.17
CA THR A 36 -7.27 -5.44 12.97
C THR A 36 -6.86 -4.27 13.86
N ALA A 37 -5.86 -4.47 14.73
CA ALA A 37 -5.29 -3.42 15.56
C ALA A 37 -4.88 -2.20 14.72
N ALA A 38 -4.94 -1.02 15.36
CA ALA A 38 -4.53 0.22 14.70
C ALA A 38 -3.05 0.17 14.26
N GLY A 39 -2.18 -0.49 15.03
CA GLY A 39 -0.75 -0.60 14.71
C GLY A 39 -0.44 -1.43 13.46
N SER A 40 -1.16 -2.55 13.26
CA SER A 40 -1.01 -3.38 12.06
C SER A 40 -1.56 -2.64 10.84
N SER A 41 -2.74 -2.04 10.96
CA SER A 41 -3.34 -1.19 9.93
C SER A 41 -2.42 -0.04 9.51
N GLN A 42 -1.82 0.67 10.47
CA GLN A 42 -0.87 1.77 10.20
C GLN A 42 0.40 1.28 9.48
N SER A 43 0.92 0.13 9.89
CA SER A 43 2.11 -0.46 9.27
C SER A 43 1.84 -0.87 7.83
N MET A 44 0.70 -1.53 7.58
CA MET A 44 0.25 -1.90 6.23
C MET A 44 0.19 -0.68 5.31
N LEU A 45 -0.43 0.41 5.76
CA LEU A 45 -0.53 1.64 4.97
C LEU A 45 0.83 2.26 4.68
N ARG A 46 1.75 2.29 5.65
CA ARG A 46 3.11 2.83 5.45
C ARG A 46 3.89 2.05 4.39
N TRP A 47 3.76 0.74 4.36
CA TRP A 47 4.40 -0.10 3.34
C TRP A 47 3.69 -0.08 1.99
N ALA A 48 2.37 0.11 1.97
CA ALA A 48 1.60 0.21 0.73
C ALA A 48 1.94 1.48 -0.08
N VAL A 49 2.25 2.60 0.59
CA VAL A 49 2.51 3.89 -0.10
C VAL A 49 3.68 3.81 -1.10
N PRO A 50 4.89 3.34 -0.73
CA PRO A 50 5.98 3.18 -1.69
C PRO A 50 5.63 2.26 -2.87
N ILE A 51 4.92 1.16 -2.61
CA ILE A 51 4.51 0.20 -3.65
C ILE A 51 3.53 0.85 -4.62
N LEU A 52 2.56 1.64 -4.13
CA LEU A 52 1.63 2.38 -4.98
C LEU A 52 2.35 3.41 -5.84
N LEU A 53 3.31 4.16 -5.27
CA LEU A 53 4.12 5.12 -6.02
C LEU A 53 4.96 4.43 -7.10
N ALA A 54 5.54 3.27 -6.79
CA ALA A 54 6.26 2.47 -7.78
C ALA A 54 5.31 1.99 -8.89
N GLY A 55 4.12 1.48 -8.55
CA GLY A 55 3.10 1.07 -9.51
C GLY A 55 2.64 2.20 -10.45
N LEU A 56 2.54 3.43 -9.94
CA LEU A 56 2.29 4.60 -10.79
C LEU A 56 3.42 4.81 -11.81
N GLY A 57 4.68 4.64 -11.42
CA GLY A 57 5.83 4.62 -12.34
C GLY A 57 5.73 3.52 -13.40
N GLY A 58 5.24 2.33 -13.02
CA GLY A 58 4.96 1.23 -13.93
C GLY A 58 3.92 1.59 -14.99
N LEU A 59 2.82 2.26 -14.61
CA LEU A 59 1.81 2.74 -15.56
C LEU A 59 2.39 3.73 -16.59
N PHE A 60 3.37 4.54 -16.21
CA PHE A 60 4.09 5.40 -17.16
C PHE A 60 4.95 4.57 -18.13
N ALA A 61 5.66 3.56 -17.64
CA ALA A 61 6.47 2.66 -18.48
C ALA A 61 5.60 1.90 -19.50
N GLU A 62 4.45 1.37 -19.05
CA GLU A 62 3.50 0.69 -19.92
C GLU A 62 2.97 1.60 -21.04
N ARG A 63 2.69 2.88 -20.72
CA ARG A 63 2.29 3.87 -21.74
C ARG A 63 3.40 4.16 -22.75
N ALA A 64 4.66 4.01 -22.37
CA ALA A 64 5.80 4.10 -23.27
C ALA A 64 6.05 2.81 -24.07
N GLY A 65 5.22 1.77 -23.90
CA GLY A 65 5.36 0.48 -24.56
C GLY A 65 6.46 -0.41 -23.98
N ILE A 66 6.94 -0.09 -22.77
CA ILE A 66 8.03 -0.80 -22.10
C ILE A 66 7.50 -1.47 -20.83
N VAL A 67 7.64 -2.78 -20.73
CA VAL A 67 7.27 -3.53 -19.51
C VAL A 67 8.45 -3.50 -18.54
N ASN A 68 8.26 -2.86 -17.37
CA ASN A 68 9.30 -2.76 -16.36
C ASN A 68 9.22 -3.91 -15.34
N ILE A 69 10.02 -4.96 -15.55
CA ILE A 69 10.13 -6.11 -14.64
C ILE A 69 11.04 -5.82 -13.43
N GLY A 70 11.94 -4.82 -13.54
CA GLY A 70 12.91 -4.45 -12.50
C GLY A 70 12.37 -3.46 -11.46
N LEU A 71 11.09 -3.09 -11.55
CA LEU A 71 10.49 -2.02 -10.77
C LEU A 71 10.55 -2.25 -9.24
N GLU A 72 10.50 -3.51 -8.81
CA GLU A 72 10.70 -3.88 -7.40
C GLU A 72 12.13 -3.54 -6.93
N GLY A 73 13.14 -3.82 -7.76
CA GLY A 73 14.54 -3.48 -7.49
C GLY A 73 14.77 -1.98 -7.40
N MET A 74 14.25 -1.22 -8.37
CA MET A 74 14.29 0.26 -8.38
C MET A 74 13.70 0.84 -7.09
N MET A 75 12.56 0.34 -6.63
CA MET A 75 11.92 0.77 -5.39
C MET A 75 12.77 0.43 -4.15
N ILE A 76 13.28 -0.81 -4.05
CA ILE A 76 14.07 -1.26 -2.90
C ILE A 76 15.37 -0.45 -2.79
N LEU A 77 16.10 -0.28 -3.90
CA LEU A 77 17.33 0.52 -3.90
C LEU A 77 17.04 1.98 -3.55
N GLY A 78 16.01 2.59 -4.14
CA GLY A 78 15.63 3.97 -3.84
C GLY A 78 15.26 4.18 -2.37
N THR A 79 14.47 3.28 -1.78
CA THR A 79 14.04 3.40 -0.38
C THR A 79 15.19 3.17 0.61
N TRP A 80 16.07 2.19 0.35
CA TRP A 80 17.24 1.92 1.20
C TRP A 80 18.25 3.07 1.19
N PHE A 81 18.70 3.49 0.01
CA PHE A 81 19.67 4.58 -0.11
C PHE A 81 19.07 5.93 0.25
N GLY A 82 17.75 6.10 0.10
CA GLY A 82 17.04 7.27 0.59
C GLY A 82 17.05 7.38 2.11
N ALA A 83 16.74 6.30 2.81
CA ALA A 83 16.79 6.25 4.27
C ALA A 83 18.22 6.45 4.79
N TRP A 84 19.19 5.73 4.21
CA TRP A 84 20.60 5.87 4.58
C TRP A 84 21.12 7.30 4.34
N GLY A 85 20.82 7.86 3.16
CA GLY A 85 21.20 9.22 2.79
C GLY A 85 20.60 10.28 3.72
N ALA A 86 19.33 10.10 4.10
CA ALA A 86 18.64 11.00 5.02
C ALA A 86 19.28 10.99 6.43
N VAL A 87 19.66 9.81 6.91
CA VAL A 87 20.26 9.63 8.25
C VAL A 87 21.68 10.18 8.31
N VAL A 88 22.50 9.96 7.27
CA VAL A 88 23.93 10.31 7.31
C VAL A 88 24.19 11.76 6.88
N TYR A 89 23.52 12.22 5.81
CA TYR A 89 23.84 13.50 5.18
C TYR A 89 22.71 14.53 5.32
N GLY A 90 21.53 14.12 5.77
CA GLY A 90 20.36 14.95 5.99
C GLY A 90 19.26 14.75 4.94
N PRO A 91 18.05 15.31 5.18
CA PRO A 91 16.83 14.91 4.46
C PRO A 91 16.91 15.07 2.94
N TRP A 92 17.52 16.17 2.47
CA TRP A 92 17.65 16.45 1.03
C TRP A 92 18.61 15.49 0.32
N TRP A 93 19.69 15.10 0.99
CA TRP A 93 20.61 14.10 0.46
C TRP A 93 19.96 12.72 0.39
N GLY A 94 19.05 12.40 1.32
CA GLY A 94 18.19 11.22 1.20
C GLY A 94 17.37 11.22 -0.09
N VAL A 95 16.73 12.35 -0.43
CA VAL A 95 15.95 12.45 -1.69
C VAL A 95 16.84 12.24 -2.92
N VAL A 96 18.00 12.91 -2.97
CA VAL A 96 18.93 12.79 -4.11
C VAL A 96 19.44 11.35 -4.27
N LEU A 97 19.85 10.72 -3.18
CA LEU A 97 20.37 9.36 -3.19
C LEU A 97 19.27 8.33 -3.50
N ALA A 98 18.04 8.55 -3.05
CA ALA A 98 16.89 7.71 -3.42
C ALA A 98 16.64 7.72 -4.93
N VAL A 99 16.63 8.91 -5.54
CA VAL A 99 16.42 9.05 -6.99
C VAL A 99 17.57 8.42 -7.77
N ALA A 100 18.81 8.69 -7.39
CA ALA A 100 19.98 8.13 -8.05
C ALA A 100 20.02 6.60 -7.95
N ALA A 101 19.83 6.05 -6.75
CA ALA A 101 19.85 4.60 -6.54
C ALA A 101 18.68 3.90 -7.24
N GLY A 102 17.48 4.47 -7.19
CA GLY A 102 16.32 3.93 -7.89
C GLY A 102 16.46 3.97 -9.41
N ALA A 103 17.20 4.94 -9.95
CA ALA A 103 17.50 5.00 -11.38
C ALA A 103 18.57 3.97 -11.84
N MET A 104 19.41 3.48 -10.92
CA MET A 104 20.42 2.46 -11.22
C MET A 104 19.92 1.03 -11.06
N GLY A 105 18.85 0.82 -10.27
CA GLY A 105 18.19 -0.49 -10.09
C GLY A 105 17.37 -0.91 -11.28
#